data_AF-A0A9W7T0V5-F1
#
_entry.id   AF-A0A9W7T0V5-F1
#
_cell.length_a   1.000
_cell.length_b   1.000
_cell.length_c   1.000
_cell.angle_alpha   90.00
_cell.angle_beta   90.00
_cell.angle_gamma   90.00
#
_symmetry.space_group_name_H-M   'P 1'
#
loop_
_entity.id
_entity.type
_entity.pdbx_description
1 polymer ?
#
loop_
_entity_poly.entity_id
_entity_poly.type
_entity_poly.pdbx_seq_one_letter_code
_entity_poly.pdbx_strand_id
1 'polypeptide(L)'
;PTAPTASPTARSSPLRFLTWPLILYTGFSYGSYLIWFNVLNGTTSIILSSPPYNFSTGIVGLTYLSCLLGVIAAAFYTGYFADWVVLRFARRGGKGRDVYEPEERLWGFALPTVVLPASLILWGVGAAHGVHWFGLMVAMFGIAFCNTCGISLSANYLVDSYRDISGEAMATMIFVRNTMSFAVGYGITPWLDDLGYQNCFISAAFVGLACCLVFLIMVWKGKALRERSRVEYWDLVRKHVEMGMVH
;
A
#
# COMPACT_ATOMS: atom_id res chain seq x y z
N PRO A 1 34.59 11.19 -34.09
CA PRO A 1 34.06 11.09 -32.71
C PRO A 1 32.96 12.14 -32.50
N THR A 2 31.78 11.87 -33.06
CA THR A 2 30.60 12.72 -32.93
C THR A 2 29.69 12.09 -31.90
N ALA A 3 29.57 12.73 -30.73
CA ALA A 3 28.62 12.34 -29.70
C ALA A 3 27.20 12.29 -30.30
N PRO A 4 26.42 11.22 -30.07
CA PRO A 4 25.03 11.22 -30.49
C PRO A 4 24.30 12.23 -29.60
N THR A 5 23.75 13.24 -30.27
CA THR A 5 22.83 14.23 -29.71
C THR A 5 21.67 13.49 -29.05
N ALA A 6 21.58 13.57 -27.73
CA ALA A 6 20.45 13.06 -26.97
C ALA A 6 19.16 13.72 -27.51
N SER A 7 18.34 12.94 -28.22
CA SER A 7 17.03 13.38 -28.67
C SER A 7 16.15 13.68 -27.44
N PRO A 8 15.44 14.82 -27.38
CA PRO A 8 14.65 15.23 -26.21
C PRO A 8 13.36 14.40 -26.01
N THR A 9 13.16 13.32 -26.77
CA THR A 9 11.94 12.51 -26.82
C THR A 9 11.98 11.22 -25.98
N ALA A 10 13.09 10.96 -25.28
CA ALA A 10 13.29 9.73 -24.52
C ALA A 10 13.09 9.86 -23.00
N ARG A 11 12.41 10.89 -22.53
CA ARG A 11 11.92 10.90 -21.15
C ARG A 11 10.57 10.19 -21.15
N SER A 12 10.55 8.88 -20.95
CA SER A 12 9.30 8.14 -20.67
C SER A 12 8.67 8.81 -19.46
N SER A 13 7.73 9.71 -19.75
CA SER A 13 7.16 10.55 -18.71
C SER A 13 6.37 9.62 -17.79
N PRO A 14 6.49 9.76 -16.45
CA PRO A 14 5.74 8.96 -15.47
C PRO A 14 4.24 8.85 -15.81
N LEU A 15 3.70 9.88 -16.46
CA LEU A 15 2.33 9.95 -16.95
C LEU A 15 1.94 8.86 -17.97
N ARG A 16 2.87 8.31 -18.76
CA ARG A 16 2.57 7.21 -19.69
C ARG A 16 2.33 5.89 -18.97
N PHE A 17 3.04 5.66 -17.87
CA PHE A 17 2.88 4.47 -17.04
C PHE A 17 1.56 4.44 -16.27
N LEU A 18 0.85 5.57 -16.17
CA LEU A 18 -0.53 5.61 -15.67
C LEU A 18 -1.50 4.81 -16.54
N THR A 19 -1.19 4.60 -17.82
CA THR A 19 -2.06 3.78 -18.70
C THR A 19 -1.97 2.30 -18.34
N TRP A 20 -0.95 1.88 -17.59
CA TRP A 20 -0.73 0.48 -17.26
C TRP A 20 -1.51 0.09 -15.99
N PRO A 21 -2.49 -0.82 -16.10
CA PRO A 21 -3.42 -1.12 -15.00
C PRO A 21 -2.71 -1.70 -13.78
N LEU A 22 -1.58 -2.37 -13.97
CA LEU A 22 -0.79 -2.96 -12.89
C LEU A 22 -0.05 -1.89 -12.06
N ILE A 23 0.49 -0.86 -12.72
CA ILE A 23 1.14 0.28 -12.04
C ILE A 23 0.08 1.10 -11.29
N LEU A 24 -1.06 1.37 -11.92
CA LEU A 24 -2.18 2.02 -11.25
C LEU A 24 -2.64 1.24 -10.02
N TYR A 25 -2.78 -0.08 -10.12
CA TYR A 25 -3.16 -0.92 -8.99
C TYR A 25 -2.14 -0.83 -7.84
N THR A 26 -0.83 -0.89 -8.13
CA THR A 26 0.19 -0.76 -7.07
C THR A 26 0.14 0.60 -6.38
N GLY A 27 -0.10 1.68 -7.14
CA GLY A 27 -0.30 3.02 -6.61
C GLY A 27 -1.58 3.13 -5.78
N PHE A 28 -2.68 2.53 -6.26
CA PHE A 28 -3.96 2.48 -5.56
C PHE A 28 -3.88 1.70 -4.25
N SER A 29 -3.29 0.51 -4.27
CA SER A 29 -3.08 -0.32 -3.08
C SER A 29 -2.21 0.41 -2.07
N TYR A 30 -1.04 0.92 -2.49
CA TYR A 30 -0.16 1.71 -1.62
C TYR A 30 -0.91 2.90 -1.00
N GLY A 31 -1.57 3.70 -1.84
CA GLY A 31 -2.30 4.89 -1.42
C GLY A 31 -3.42 4.56 -0.43
N SER A 32 -4.17 3.49 -0.67
CA SER A 32 -5.26 3.07 0.21
C SER A 32 -4.78 2.78 1.64
N TYR A 33 -3.70 2.02 1.80
CA TYR A 33 -3.13 1.74 3.12
C TYR A 33 -2.58 3.00 3.82
N LEU A 34 -1.95 3.89 3.04
CA LEU A 34 -1.42 5.16 3.54
C LEU A 34 -2.51 6.12 4.00
N ILE A 35 -3.64 6.18 3.28
CA ILE A 35 -4.79 7.02 3.62
C ILE A 35 -5.28 6.70 5.03
N TRP A 36 -5.50 5.42 5.35
CA TRP A 36 -6.01 5.02 6.67
C TRP A 36 -5.03 5.34 7.80
N PHE A 37 -3.74 5.23 7.54
CA PHE A 37 -2.73 5.67 8.49
C PHE A 37 -2.75 7.19 8.67
N ASN A 38 -2.93 7.98 7.61
CA ASN A 38 -3.08 9.43 7.71
C ASN A 38 -4.35 9.84 8.48
N VAL A 39 -5.47 9.15 8.26
CA VAL A 39 -6.72 9.34 9.03
C VAL A 39 -6.48 9.13 10.51
N LEU A 40 -5.79 8.04 10.87
CA LEU A 40 -5.39 7.78 12.25
C LEU A 40 -4.54 8.93 12.80
N ASN A 41 -3.50 9.35 12.08
CA ASN A 41 -2.62 10.44 12.55
C ASN A 41 -3.40 11.75 12.78
N GLY A 42 -4.33 12.09 11.88
CA GLY A 42 -5.16 13.29 11.99
C GLY A 42 -6.18 13.23 13.12
N THR A 43 -6.65 12.04 13.50
CA THR A 43 -7.68 11.87 14.54
C THR A 43 -7.12 11.53 15.92
N THR A 44 -5.90 11.01 16.03
CA THR A 44 -5.25 10.60 17.31
C THR A 44 -5.26 11.70 18.36
N SER A 45 -4.82 12.91 18.00
CA SER A 45 -4.77 14.02 18.96
C SER A 45 -6.17 14.43 19.42
N ILE A 46 -7.13 14.48 18.49
CA ILE A 46 -8.50 14.90 18.78
C ILE A 46 -9.20 13.87 19.69
N ILE A 47 -9.09 12.58 19.38
CA ILE A 47 -9.75 11.50 20.11
C ILE A 47 -9.14 11.33 21.51
N LEU A 48 -7.82 11.28 21.63
CA LEU A 48 -7.15 10.98 22.90
C LEU A 48 -7.09 12.17 23.85
N SER A 49 -7.10 13.41 23.34
CA SER A 49 -7.13 14.61 24.18
C SER A 49 -8.55 14.96 24.64
N SER A 50 -9.57 14.43 23.97
CA SER A 50 -10.98 14.64 24.35
C SER A 50 -11.42 13.68 25.47
N PRO A 51 -12.50 14.00 26.21
CA PRO A 51 -13.14 13.05 27.11
C PRO A 51 -13.55 11.77 26.35
N PRO A 52 -13.38 10.56 26.94
CA PRO A 52 -13.07 10.25 28.34
C PRO A 52 -11.56 10.17 28.67
N TYR A 53 -10.66 10.22 27.69
CA TYR A 53 -9.24 9.90 27.90
C TYR A 53 -8.43 11.07 28.47
N ASN A 54 -8.71 12.30 28.02
CA ASN A 54 -8.05 13.53 28.49
C ASN A 54 -6.51 13.42 28.58
N PHE A 55 -5.88 12.77 27.60
CA PHE A 55 -4.43 12.62 27.60
C PHE A 55 -3.72 13.94 27.30
N SER A 56 -2.61 14.19 27.99
CA SER A 56 -1.73 15.30 27.67
C SER A 56 -1.01 15.04 26.34
N THR A 57 -0.61 16.09 25.64
CA THR A 57 0.09 16.00 24.34
C THR A 57 1.32 15.09 24.38
N GLY A 58 2.04 15.06 25.51
CA GLY A 58 3.18 14.15 25.71
C GLY A 58 2.78 12.68 25.74
N ILE A 59 1.68 12.34 26.43
CA ILE A 59 1.15 10.97 26.47
C ILE A 59 0.60 10.57 25.11
N VAL A 60 -0.10 11.47 24.41
CA VAL A 60 -0.55 11.25 23.03
C VAL A 60 0.63 10.93 22.12
N GLY A 61 1.75 11.65 22.24
CA GLY A 61 2.98 11.31 21.51
C GLY A 61 3.51 9.91 21.83
N LEU A 62 3.45 9.49 23.11
CA LEU A 62 3.90 8.16 23.54
C LEU A 62 3.06 7.02 22.94
N THR A 63 1.79 7.27 22.60
CA THR A 63 0.92 6.27 21.97
C THR A 63 1.43 5.79 20.61
N TYR A 64 2.25 6.59 19.90
CA TYR A 64 2.91 6.18 18.66
C TYR A 64 3.94 5.06 18.84
N LEU A 65 4.33 4.73 20.07
CA LEU A 65 5.08 3.52 20.35
C LEU A 65 4.31 2.27 19.91
N SER A 66 2.97 2.28 20.01
CA SER A 66 2.13 1.21 19.45
C SER A 66 2.27 1.09 17.94
N CYS A 67 2.34 2.22 17.22
CA CYS A 67 2.60 2.23 15.78
C CYS A 67 3.98 1.68 15.46
N LEU A 68 5.02 2.05 16.22
CA LEU A 68 6.37 1.51 16.06
C LEU A 68 6.38 -0.02 16.19
N LEU A 69 5.73 -0.56 17.22
CA LEU A 69 5.59 -2.00 17.39
C LEU A 69 4.85 -2.66 16.21
N GLY A 70 3.82 -1.99 15.68
CA GLY A 70 3.08 -2.45 14.49
C GLY A 70 3.97 -2.51 13.24
N VAL A 71 4.80 -1.50 13.03
CA VAL A 71 5.78 -1.45 11.93
C VAL A 71 6.82 -2.56 12.06
N ILE A 72 7.35 -2.80 13.28
CA ILE A 72 8.31 -3.88 13.54
C ILE A 72 7.67 -5.24 13.24
N ALA A 73 6.46 -5.49 13.75
CA ALA A 73 5.73 -6.72 13.49
C ALA A 73 5.46 -6.93 11.99
N ALA A 74 5.13 -5.86 11.27
CA ALA A 74 4.94 -5.90 9.82
C ALA A 74 6.24 -6.16 9.05
N ALA A 75 7.37 -5.62 9.51
CA ALA A 75 8.68 -5.90 8.93
C ALA A 75 9.04 -7.39 9.06
N PHE A 76 8.79 -7.99 10.24
CA PHE A 76 8.96 -9.44 10.43
C PHE A 76 8.00 -10.25 9.56
N TYR A 77 6.72 -9.86 9.50
CA TYR A 77 5.72 -10.54 8.68
C TYR A 77 6.08 -10.50 7.19
N THR A 78 6.37 -9.32 6.66
CA THR A 78 6.70 -9.12 5.24
C THR A 78 8.03 -9.77 4.87
N GLY A 79 9.03 -9.74 5.76
CA GLY A 79 10.30 -10.44 5.59
C GLY A 79 10.13 -11.96 5.59
N TYR A 80 9.49 -12.51 6.62
CA TYR A 80 9.22 -13.96 6.70
C TYR A 80 8.36 -14.44 5.53
N PHE A 81 7.37 -13.66 5.11
CA PHE A 81 6.56 -13.97 3.94
C PHE A 81 7.40 -13.98 2.66
N ALA A 82 8.31 -13.03 2.47
CA ALA A 82 9.22 -13.03 1.33
C ALA A 82 10.07 -14.32 1.30
N ASP A 83 10.67 -14.70 2.43
CA ASP A 83 11.46 -15.93 2.54
C ASP A 83 10.62 -17.20 2.33
N TRP A 84 9.40 -17.24 2.88
CA TRP A 84 8.47 -18.34 2.69
C TRP A 84 8.10 -18.54 1.22
N VAL A 85 7.84 -17.45 0.49
CA VAL A 85 7.57 -17.49 -0.95
C VAL A 85 8.79 -18.09 -1.68
N VAL A 86 10.01 -17.60 -1.41
CA VAL A 86 11.25 -18.12 -2.01
C VAL A 86 11.45 -19.62 -1.71
N LEU A 87 11.28 -20.04 -0.45
CA LEU A 87 11.41 -21.44 -0.02
C LEU A 87 10.34 -22.35 -0.66
N ARG A 88 9.11 -21.85 -0.82
CA ARG A 88 8.03 -22.57 -1.50
C ARG A 88 8.38 -22.80 -2.98
N PHE A 89 9.00 -21.84 -3.65
CA PHE A 89 9.54 -22.01 -5.00
C PHE A 89 10.70 -22.99 -5.04
N ALA A 90 11.69 -22.86 -4.15
CA ALA A 90 12.83 -23.79 -4.08
C ALA A 90 12.38 -25.25 -3.89
N ARG A 91 11.31 -25.48 -3.11
CA ARG A 91 10.72 -26.81 -2.89
C ARG A 91 9.83 -27.29 -4.04
N ARG A 92 9.25 -26.37 -4.82
CA ARG A 92 8.44 -26.68 -6.02
C ARG A 92 9.28 -26.81 -7.30
N GLY A 93 10.53 -26.36 -7.28
CA GLY A 93 11.52 -26.53 -8.35
C GLY A 93 11.86 -27.99 -8.69
N GLY A 94 11.32 -28.98 -7.96
CA GLY A 94 11.30 -30.38 -8.38
C GLY A 94 10.14 -30.79 -9.30
N LYS A 95 9.16 -29.90 -9.56
CA LYS A 95 7.89 -30.22 -10.28
C LYS A 95 7.53 -29.22 -11.40
N GLY A 96 8.52 -28.70 -12.14
CA GLY A 96 8.31 -28.15 -13.49
C GLY A 96 7.57 -26.81 -13.61
N ARG A 97 7.63 -25.94 -12.60
CA ARG A 97 7.22 -24.54 -12.70
C ARG A 97 8.42 -23.63 -12.41
N ASP A 98 9.22 -23.38 -13.44
CA ASP A 98 10.49 -22.63 -13.35
C ASP A 98 10.32 -21.10 -13.35
N VAL A 99 9.09 -20.57 -13.36
CA VAL A 99 8.86 -19.11 -13.43
C VAL A 99 8.19 -18.60 -12.16
N TYR A 100 8.91 -17.75 -11.44
CA TYR A 100 8.38 -16.95 -10.33
C TYR A 100 7.30 -16.00 -10.85
N GLU A 101 6.06 -16.21 -10.41
CA GLU A 101 4.94 -15.35 -10.74
C GLU A 101 4.76 -14.29 -9.65
N PRO A 102 4.87 -12.98 -9.97
CA PRO A 102 4.65 -11.89 -9.01
C PRO A 102 3.32 -12.00 -8.26
N GLU A 103 2.33 -12.69 -8.84
CA GLU A 103 1.00 -12.90 -8.29
C GLU A 103 0.98 -13.78 -7.03
N GLU A 104 1.99 -14.63 -6.78
CA GLU A 104 2.05 -15.38 -5.52
C GLU A 104 2.33 -14.47 -4.30
N ARG A 105 2.96 -13.30 -4.49
CA ARG A 105 3.17 -12.32 -3.40
C ARG A 105 1.87 -11.66 -2.93
N LEU A 106 0.87 -11.56 -3.81
CA LEU A 106 -0.39 -10.89 -3.48
C LEU A 106 -1.15 -11.58 -2.34
N TRP A 107 -0.86 -12.87 -2.07
CA TRP A 107 -1.39 -13.56 -0.89
C TRP A 107 -0.94 -12.97 0.44
N GLY A 108 0.16 -12.21 0.47
CA GLY A 108 0.60 -11.46 1.64
C GLY A 108 -0.39 -10.37 2.08
N PHE A 109 -1.29 -9.93 1.19
CA PHE A 109 -2.34 -8.98 1.53
C PHE A 109 -3.53 -9.62 2.25
N ALA A 110 -3.62 -10.97 2.32
CA ALA A 110 -4.75 -11.65 2.94
C ALA A 110 -4.90 -11.30 4.43
N LEU A 111 -3.79 -11.24 5.18
CA LEU A 111 -3.82 -10.86 6.59
C LEU A 111 -4.18 -9.37 6.78
N PRO A 112 -3.51 -8.40 6.12
CA PRO A 112 -3.92 -6.98 6.17
C PRO A 112 -5.38 -6.73 5.79
N THR A 113 -5.96 -7.53 4.89
CA THR A 113 -7.36 -7.37 4.44
C THR A 113 -8.38 -7.57 5.57
N VAL A 114 -8.06 -8.41 6.54
CA VAL A 114 -8.94 -8.67 7.69
C VAL A 114 -8.58 -7.76 8.87
N VAL A 115 -7.28 -7.54 9.09
CA VAL A 115 -6.80 -6.75 10.23
C VAL A 115 -7.15 -5.27 10.07
N LEU A 116 -7.02 -4.70 8.87
CA LEU A 116 -7.30 -3.28 8.63
C LEU A 116 -8.73 -2.85 9.02
N PRO A 117 -9.81 -3.48 8.51
CA PRO A 117 -11.16 -3.08 8.88
C PRO A 117 -11.44 -3.31 10.36
N ALA A 118 -10.94 -4.40 10.94
CA ALA A 118 -11.08 -4.66 12.37
C ALA A 118 -10.43 -3.55 13.23
N SER A 119 -9.23 -3.10 12.85
CA SER A 119 -8.54 -2.02 13.55
C SER A 119 -9.20 -0.65 13.31
N LEU A 120 -9.72 -0.36 12.11
CA LEU A 120 -10.48 0.87 11.85
C LEU A 120 -11.77 0.95 12.65
N ILE A 121 -12.52 -0.16 12.74
CA ILE A 121 -13.72 -0.25 13.56
C ILE A 121 -13.36 -0.06 15.03
N LEU A 122 -12.31 -0.74 15.51
CA LEU A 122 -11.88 -0.61 16.90
C LEU A 122 -11.44 0.81 17.24
N TRP A 123 -10.77 1.50 16.32
CA TRP A 123 -10.39 2.91 16.49
C TRP A 123 -11.63 3.82 16.58
N GLY A 124 -12.52 3.76 15.60
CA GLY A 124 -13.66 4.68 15.52
C GLY A 124 -14.80 4.37 16.48
N VAL A 125 -15.28 3.13 16.49
CA VAL A 125 -16.37 2.71 17.40
C VAL A 125 -15.87 2.70 18.84
N GLY A 126 -14.60 2.29 19.05
CA GLY A 126 -13.97 2.35 20.37
C GLY A 126 -13.83 3.77 20.89
N ALA A 127 -13.43 4.72 20.03
CA ALA A 127 -13.42 6.14 20.38
C ALA A 127 -14.83 6.65 20.73
N ALA A 128 -15.84 6.31 19.93
CA ALA A 128 -17.22 6.77 20.15
C ALA A 128 -17.86 6.23 21.44
N HIS A 129 -17.53 5.00 21.84
CA HIS A 129 -18.07 4.37 23.06
C HIS A 129 -17.16 4.55 24.28
N GLY A 130 -16.03 5.24 24.16
CA GLY A 130 -15.11 5.46 25.27
C GLY A 130 -14.52 4.17 25.85
N VAL A 131 -14.14 3.22 24.98
CA VAL A 131 -13.53 1.94 25.43
C VAL A 131 -12.22 2.17 26.20
N HIS A 132 -11.67 1.14 26.83
CA HIS A 132 -10.38 1.30 27.49
C HIS A 132 -9.29 1.74 26.49
N TRP A 133 -8.47 2.73 26.86
CA TRP A 133 -7.38 3.28 26.02
C TRP A 133 -6.46 2.21 25.40
N PHE A 134 -6.31 1.06 26.05
CA PHE A 134 -5.53 -0.06 25.53
C PHE A 134 -6.10 -0.60 24.20
N GLY A 135 -7.44 -0.65 24.05
CA GLY A 135 -8.08 -1.04 22.80
C GLY A 135 -7.73 -0.10 21.65
N LEU A 136 -7.62 1.20 21.91
CA LEU A 136 -7.16 2.18 20.93
C LEU A 136 -5.69 1.94 20.55
N MET A 137 -4.81 1.59 21.49
CA MET A 137 -3.42 1.23 21.19
C MET A 137 -3.33 -0.01 20.28
N VAL A 138 -4.18 -1.02 20.51
CA VAL A 138 -4.26 -2.22 19.65
C VAL A 138 -4.72 -1.85 18.24
N ALA A 139 -5.68 -0.92 18.13
CA ALA A 139 -6.10 -0.39 16.82
C ALA A 139 -4.96 0.35 16.11
N MET A 140 -4.22 1.20 16.82
CA MET A 140 -3.06 1.92 16.27
C MET A 140 -1.96 0.97 15.80
N PHE A 141 -1.67 -0.07 16.58
CA PHE A 141 -0.76 -1.14 16.20
C PHE A 141 -1.22 -1.83 14.91
N GLY A 142 -2.50 -2.24 14.82
CA GLY A 142 -3.03 -2.96 13.68
C GLY A 142 -3.09 -2.12 12.39
N ILE A 143 -3.45 -0.84 12.49
CA ILE A 143 -3.43 0.08 11.34
C ILE A 143 -2.00 0.32 10.87
N ALA A 144 -1.04 0.55 11.78
CA ALA A 144 0.37 0.71 11.43
C ALA A 144 0.95 -0.56 10.79
N PHE A 145 0.60 -1.74 11.33
CA PHE A 145 0.97 -3.03 10.75
C PHE A 145 0.46 -3.17 9.31
N CYS A 146 -0.83 -2.90 9.09
CA CYS A 146 -1.43 -2.99 7.75
C CYS A 146 -0.81 -1.97 6.78
N ASN A 147 -0.51 -0.76 7.25
CA ASN A 147 0.15 0.27 6.47
C ASN A 147 1.52 -0.20 5.97
N THR A 148 2.39 -0.66 6.87
CA THR A 148 3.73 -1.14 6.50
C THR A 148 3.65 -2.37 5.59
N CYS A 149 2.76 -3.32 5.87
CA CYS A 149 2.55 -4.47 4.99
C CYS A 149 2.11 -4.03 3.59
N GLY A 150 1.12 -3.15 3.50
CA GLY A 150 0.56 -2.67 2.25
C GLY A 150 1.58 -1.92 1.39
N ILE A 151 2.38 -1.06 2.02
CA ILE A 151 3.49 -0.32 1.38
C ILE A 151 4.54 -1.27 0.82
N SER A 152 5.06 -2.17 1.65
CA SER A 152 6.14 -3.07 1.28
C SER A 152 5.71 -4.07 0.20
N LEU A 153 4.52 -4.67 0.35
CA LEU A 153 4.00 -5.63 -0.63
C LEU A 153 3.68 -4.98 -1.98
N SER A 154 3.10 -3.76 -1.98
CA SER A 154 2.79 -3.05 -3.23
C SER A 154 4.05 -2.64 -3.98
N ALA A 155 5.04 -2.10 -3.26
CA ALA A 155 6.34 -1.75 -3.82
C ALA A 155 7.06 -2.97 -4.39
N ASN A 156 7.12 -4.06 -3.63
CA ASN A 156 7.76 -5.30 -4.07
C ASN A 156 7.06 -5.91 -5.29
N TYR A 157 5.72 -5.92 -5.32
CA TYR A 157 4.96 -6.41 -6.47
C TYR A 157 5.25 -5.59 -7.74
N LEU A 158 5.42 -4.27 -7.61
CA LEU A 158 5.78 -3.40 -8.72
C LEU A 158 7.17 -3.72 -9.26
N VAL A 159 8.17 -3.82 -8.38
CA VAL A 159 9.56 -4.15 -8.78
C VAL A 159 9.60 -5.50 -9.47
N ASP A 160 8.94 -6.51 -8.91
CA ASP A 160 8.95 -7.86 -9.48
C ASP A 160 8.24 -7.92 -10.83
N SER A 161 7.21 -7.10 -11.05
CA SER A 161 6.47 -7.05 -12.32
C SER A 161 7.20 -6.26 -13.40
N TYR A 162 8.00 -5.25 -13.03
CA TYR A 162 8.65 -4.30 -13.94
C TYR A 162 10.09 -3.97 -13.49
N ARG A 163 10.98 -4.97 -13.47
CA ARG A 163 12.35 -4.82 -12.95
C ARG A 163 13.17 -3.76 -13.70
N ASP A 164 13.10 -3.78 -15.03
CA ASP A 164 13.97 -2.98 -15.92
C ASP A 164 13.60 -1.48 -15.94
N ILE A 165 12.38 -1.14 -15.54
CA ILE A 165 11.85 0.23 -15.49
C ILE A 165 11.38 0.61 -14.07
N SER A 166 11.83 -0.15 -13.07
CA SER A 166 11.32 -0.07 -11.69
C SER A 166 11.42 1.34 -11.11
N GLY A 167 12.45 2.12 -11.47
CA GLY A 167 12.58 3.53 -11.06
C GLY A 167 11.45 4.43 -11.56
N GLU A 168 11.15 4.40 -12.86
CA GLU A 168 10.09 5.23 -13.45
C GLU A 168 8.69 4.76 -13.03
N ALA A 169 8.52 3.44 -12.91
CA ALA A 169 7.29 2.84 -12.42
C ALA A 169 7.03 3.21 -10.95
N MET A 170 8.06 3.20 -10.10
CA MET A 170 7.98 3.66 -8.71
C MET A 170 7.61 5.14 -8.64
N ALA A 171 8.22 6.00 -9.44
CA ALA A 171 7.85 7.42 -9.49
C ALA A 171 6.37 7.61 -9.81
N THR A 172 5.83 6.82 -10.74
CA THR A 172 4.40 6.83 -11.09
C THR A 172 3.52 6.34 -9.94
N MET A 173 3.91 5.25 -9.27
CA MET A 173 3.23 4.75 -8.08
C MET A 173 3.19 5.82 -6.96
N ILE A 174 4.29 6.56 -6.76
CA ILE A 174 4.40 7.66 -5.81
C ILE A 174 3.48 8.82 -6.20
N PHE A 175 3.35 9.11 -7.49
CA PHE A 175 2.44 10.15 -7.96
C PHE A 175 0.97 9.78 -7.68
N VAL A 176 0.57 8.54 -7.98
CA VAL A 176 -0.79 8.04 -7.74
C VAL A 176 -1.13 8.09 -6.25
N ARG A 177 -0.26 7.52 -5.39
CA ARG A 177 -0.53 7.48 -3.94
C ARG A 177 -0.64 8.90 -3.35
N ASN A 178 0.19 9.85 -3.79
CA ASN A 178 0.17 11.20 -3.27
C ASN A 178 -1.11 11.94 -3.70
N THR A 179 -1.56 11.72 -4.94
CA THR A 179 -2.82 12.27 -5.44
C THR A 179 -4.01 11.72 -4.64
N MET A 180 -4.01 10.43 -4.32
CA MET A 180 -5.04 9.82 -3.47
C MET A 180 -5.02 10.37 -2.04
N SER A 181 -3.84 10.49 -1.44
CA SER A 181 -3.68 11.08 -0.10
C SER A 181 -4.18 12.52 -0.05
N PHE A 182 -3.92 13.31 -1.10
CA PHE A 182 -4.45 14.67 -1.23
C PHE A 182 -5.97 14.66 -1.33
N ALA A 183 -6.55 13.86 -2.22
CA ALA A 183 -8.00 13.77 -2.40
C ALA A 183 -8.73 13.40 -1.10
N VAL A 184 -8.25 12.40 -0.36
CA VAL A 184 -8.86 12.01 0.92
C VAL A 184 -8.57 13.02 2.03
N GLY A 185 -7.41 13.68 2.01
CA GLY A 185 -7.11 14.77 2.95
C GLY A 185 -8.13 15.91 2.89
N TYR A 186 -8.64 16.24 1.70
CA TYR A 186 -9.73 17.21 1.53
C TYR A 186 -11.10 16.64 1.89
N GLY A 187 -11.32 15.35 1.63
CA GLY A 187 -12.61 14.70 1.89
C GLY A 187 -12.85 14.33 3.34
N ILE A 188 -11.81 14.19 4.16
CA ILE A 188 -11.96 13.60 5.49
C ILE A 188 -12.65 14.49 6.51
N THR A 189 -12.35 15.79 6.51
CA THR A 189 -12.98 16.75 7.43
C THR A 189 -14.50 16.82 7.22
N PRO A 190 -15.02 17.09 6.00
CA PRO A 190 -16.47 17.08 5.79
C PRO A 190 -17.08 15.69 6.02
N TRP A 191 -16.35 14.61 5.72
CA TRP A 191 -16.85 13.26 5.97
C TRP A 191 -17.03 12.95 7.48
N LEU A 192 -16.12 13.47 8.31
CA LEU A 192 -16.19 13.34 9.77
C LEU A 192 -17.30 14.24 10.35
N ASP A 193 -17.42 15.47 9.85
CA ASP A 193 -18.40 16.46 10.32
C ASP A 193 -19.85 16.03 10.01
N ASP A 194 -20.10 15.43 8.83
CA ASP A 194 -21.44 15.03 8.39
C ASP A 194 -21.94 13.73 9.04
N LEU A 195 -21.08 12.72 9.19
CA LEU A 195 -21.47 11.37 9.68
C LEU A 195 -21.17 11.14 11.17
N GLY A 196 -20.30 11.96 11.76
CA GLY A 196 -19.72 11.74 13.08
C GLY A 196 -18.73 10.58 13.12
N TYR A 197 -17.94 10.51 14.20
CA TYR A 197 -16.85 9.54 14.34
C TYR A 197 -17.26 8.08 14.10
N GLN A 198 -18.36 7.63 14.71
CA GLN A 198 -18.76 6.22 14.64
C GLN A 198 -19.10 5.77 13.22
N ASN A 199 -20.02 6.48 12.54
CA ASN A 199 -20.45 6.09 11.21
C ASN A 199 -19.37 6.36 10.16
N CYS A 200 -18.57 7.43 10.32
CA CYS A 200 -17.42 7.71 9.46
C CYS A 200 -16.43 6.53 9.49
N PHE A 201 -16.01 6.08 10.68
CA PHE A 201 -15.03 4.98 10.76
C PHE A 201 -15.59 3.61 10.39
N ILE A 202 -16.89 3.35 10.61
CA ILE A 202 -17.54 2.14 10.10
C ILE A 202 -17.54 2.15 8.57
N SER A 203 -17.96 3.25 7.95
CA SER A 203 -17.95 3.37 6.49
C SER A 203 -16.52 3.30 5.92
N ALA A 204 -15.55 3.92 6.57
CA ALA A 204 -14.13 3.81 6.27
C ALA A 204 -13.62 2.35 6.34
N ALA A 205 -14.06 1.56 7.32
CA ALA A 205 -13.69 0.16 7.43
C ALA A 205 -14.22 -0.68 6.26
N PHE A 206 -15.47 -0.44 5.82
CA PHE A 206 -16.04 -1.12 4.65
C PHE A 206 -15.39 -0.68 3.34
N VAL A 207 -15.12 0.62 3.17
CA VAL A 207 -14.37 1.14 2.01
C VAL A 207 -12.96 0.58 2.00
N GLY A 208 -12.28 0.56 3.16
CA GLY A 208 -10.95 -0.03 3.33
C GLY A 208 -10.93 -1.51 3.00
N LEU A 209 -11.91 -2.28 3.48
CA LEU A 209 -12.08 -3.68 3.13
C LEU A 209 -12.29 -3.86 1.62
N ALA A 210 -13.15 -3.05 0.99
CA ALA A 210 -13.39 -3.10 -0.45
C ALA A 210 -12.10 -2.81 -1.25
N CYS A 211 -11.33 -1.78 -0.84
CA CYS A 211 -10.04 -1.45 -1.43
C CYS A 211 -9.03 -2.60 -1.27
N CYS A 212 -8.98 -3.23 -0.10
CA CYS A 212 -8.12 -4.39 0.12
C CYS A 212 -8.54 -5.56 -0.77
N LEU A 213 -9.84 -5.90 -0.85
CA LEU A 213 -10.34 -7.02 -1.66
C LEU A 213 -10.02 -6.93 -3.16
N VAL A 214 -9.65 -5.74 -3.67
CA VAL A 214 -9.12 -5.59 -5.04
C VAL A 214 -7.90 -6.49 -5.28
N PHE A 215 -7.12 -6.82 -4.24
CA PHE A 215 -6.00 -7.75 -4.35
C PHE A 215 -6.44 -9.13 -4.88
N LEU A 216 -7.63 -9.62 -4.51
CA LEU A 216 -8.15 -10.91 -4.99
C LEU A 216 -8.44 -10.89 -6.50
N ILE A 217 -8.95 -9.76 -7.00
CA ILE A 217 -9.16 -9.55 -8.43
C ILE A 217 -7.82 -9.56 -9.15
N MET A 218 -6.77 -8.97 -8.56
CA MET A 218 -5.43 -8.99 -9.11
C MET A 218 -4.75 -10.37 -9.03
N VAL A 219 -5.03 -11.19 -8.02
CA VAL A 219 -4.59 -12.59 -7.98
C VAL A 219 -5.19 -13.38 -9.15
N TRP A 220 -6.47 -13.15 -9.47
CA TRP A 220 -7.15 -13.87 -10.54
C TRP A 220 -6.86 -13.34 -11.96
N LYS A 221 -6.85 -12.01 -12.13
CA LYS A 221 -6.69 -11.35 -13.45
C LYS A 221 -5.33 -10.71 -13.69
N GLY A 222 -4.44 -10.67 -12.69
CA GLY A 222 -3.14 -9.98 -12.78
C GLY A 222 -2.31 -10.45 -13.98
N LYS A 223 -2.30 -11.76 -14.25
CA LYS A 223 -1.60 -12.33 -15.42
C LYS A 223 -2.12 -11.79 -16.74
N ALA A 224 -3.45 -11.76 -16.92
CA ALA A 224 -4.07 -11.26 -18.14
C ALA A 224 -3.84 -9.76 -18.34
N LEU A 225 -3.81 -8.99 -17.24
CA LEU A 225 -3.50 -7.55 -17.28
C LEU A 225 -2.03 -7.28 -17.59
N ARG A 226 -1.12 -8.12 -17.08
CA ARG A 226 0.31 -8.07 -17.38
C ARG A 226 0.58 -8.43 -18.84
N GLU A 227 -0.11 -9.44 -19.36
CA GLU A 227 0.03 -9.88 -20.76
C GLU A 227 -0.43 -8.81 -21.76
N ARG A 228 -1.48 -8.05 -21.45
CA ARG A 228 -1.91 -6.90 -22.27
C ARG A 228 -0.86 -5.80 -22.36
N SER A 229 -0.09 -5.59 -21.29
CA SER A 229 0.93 -4.54 -21.22
C SER A 229 2.30 -5.03 -21.71
N ARG A 230 2.41 -6.31 -22.09
CA ARG A 230 3.69 -6.99 -22.41
C ARG A 230 4.37 -6.40 -23.64
N VAL A 231 3.63 -6.14 -24.71
CA VAL A 231 4.18 -5.66 -25.98
C VAL A 231 4.82 -4.28 -25.79
N GLU A 232 4.08 -3.36 -25.19
CA GLU A 232 4.55 -2.01 -24.91
C GLU A 232 5.73 -1.99 -23.92
N TYR A 233 5.75 -2.91 -22.94
CA TYR A 233 6.88 -3.09 -22.03
C TYR A 233 8.17 -3.48 -22.77
N TRP A 234 8.13 -4.53 -23.60
CA TRP A 234 9.33 -5.02 -24.29
C TRP A 234 9.86 -4.02 -25.32
N ASP A 235 8.97 -3.26 -25.96
CA ASP A 235 9.37 -2.17 -26.85
C ASP A 235 10.06 -1.04 -26.08
N LEU A 236 9.60 -0.73 -24.86
CA LEU A 236 10.22 0.26 -24.00
C LEU A 236 11.58 -0.20 -23.47
N VAL A 237 11.68 -1.45 -23.01
CA VAL A 237 12.95 -2.04 -22.55
C VAL A 237 13.98 -2.06 -23.67
N ARG A 238 13.57 -2.45 -24.89
CA ARG A 238 14.46 -2.42 -26.06
C ARG A 238 15.02 -1.02 -26.31
N LYS A 239 14.18 0.01 -26.24
CA LYS A 239 14.61 1.41 -26.34
C LYS A 239 15.58 1.81 -25.21
N HIS A 240 15.35 1.36 -23.98
CA HIS A 240 16.24 1.65 -22.85
C HIS A 240 17.60 0.97 -22.99
N VAL A 241 17.64 -0.26 -23.51
CA VAL A 241 18.88 -0.99 -23.83
C VAL A 241 19.61 -0.32 -24.99
N GLU A 242 18.91 0.08 -26.05
CA GLU A 242 19.46 0.84 -27.19
C GLU A 242 20.05 2.19 -26.75
N MET A 243 19.50 2.80 -25.70
CA MET A 243 20.00 4.04 -25.09
C MET A 243 21.08 3.82 -24.02
N GLY A 244 21.47 2.57 -23.75
CA GLY A 244 22.52 2.23 -22.77
C GLY A 244 22.13 2.49 -21.31
N MET A 245 20.84 2.64 -21.00
CA MET A 245 20.34 2.94 -19.64
C MET A 245 20.11 1.69 -18.79
N VAL A 246 20.07 0.50 -19.41
CA VAL A 246 19.88 -0.79 -18.76
C VAL A 246 20.94 -1.74 -19.33
N HIS A 247 21.77 -2.32 -18.46
CA HIS A 247 22.84 -3.27 -18.81
C HIS A 247 22.37 -4.71 -18.66
#